data_AF-A0A452YQX1-F1
#
_entry.id   AF-A0A452YQX1-F1
#
_cell.length_a   1.000
_cell.length_b   1.000
_cell.length_c   1.000
_cell.angle_alpha   90.00
_cell.angle_beta   90.00
_cell.angle_gamma   90.00
#
_symmetry.space_group_name_H-M   'P 1'
#
loop_
_entity.id
_entity.type
_entity.pdbx_description
1 polymer ?
#
loop_
_entity_poly.entity_id
_entity_poly.type
_entity_poly.pdbx_seq_one_letter_code
_entity_poly.pdbx_strand_id
1 'polypeptide(L)'
;VAMFSEYCENKFEVEPVEVVSHDGSTAIYPDLSCYKMEVSLSDIVGPIGISLDETQVISLLNKMQLQADLCSSNREPCISVSVPPTRSDVLHARDLAEDVAIAYGYNNVPKSKPKSMTIGGRQPLNRFSDKIRAE
;
A
#
# COMPACT_ATOMS: atom_id res chain seq x y z
N VAL A 1 -8.36 -0.56 20.14
CA VAL A 1 -9.81 -0.24 20.14
C VAL A 1 -10.54 -0.94 18.99
N ALA A 2 -10.21 -0.63 17.73
CA ALA A 2 -10.89 -1.22 16.56
C ALA A 2 -10.89 -2.77 16.49
N MET A 3 -9.89 -3.45 17.07
CA MET A 3 -9.82 -4.93 17.08
C MET A 3 -10.79 -5.60 18.07
N PHE A 4 -11.14 -4.95 19.19
CA PHE A 4 -11.90 -5.58 20.28
C PHE A 4 -13.35 -5.08 20.36
N SER A 5 -13.71 -4.01 19.64
CA SER A 5 -15.08 -3.47 19.62
C SER A 5 -16.11 -4.44 19.03
N GLU A 6 -15.69 -5.51 18.35
CA GLU A 6 -16.56 -6.61 17.93
C GLU A 6 -17.21 -7.35 19.11
N TYR A 7 -16.56 -7.36 20.28
CA TYR A 7 -17.02 -8.06 21.47
C TYR A 7 -17.85 -7.19 22.43
N CYS A 8 -18.10 -5.94 22.08
CA CYS A 8 -18.98 -5.03 22.83
C CYS A 8 -20.45 -5.41 22.62
N GLU A 9 -21.32 -4.98 23.55
CA GLU A 9 -22.78 -5.13 23.41
C GLU A 9 -23.28 -4.47 22.12
N ASN A 10 -22.84 -3.23 21.89
CA ASN A 10 -22.95 -2.56 20.60
C ASN A 10 -21.68 -2.84 19.79
N LYS A 11 -21.82 -3.67 18.75
CA LYS A 11 -20.68 -4.12 17.94
C LYS A 11 -20.10 -2.99 17.10
N PHE A 12 -18.77 -2.93 17.04
CA PHE A 12 -18.00 -1.94 16.28
C PHE A 12 -18.26 -0.49 16.68
N GLU A 13 -18.82 -0.27 17.87
CA GLU A 13 -19.01 1.05 18.46
C GLU A 13 -17.90 1.32 19.49
N VAL A 14 -17.52 2.59 19.61
CA VAL A 14 -16.49 3.06 20.54
C VAL A 14 -17.02 4.31 21.22
N GLU A 15 -17.07 4.30 22.54
CA GLU A 15 -17.41 5.48 23.31
C GLU A 15 -16.25 6.50 23.25
N PRO A 16 -16.50 7.75 22.79
CA PRO A 16 -15.47 8.78 22.71
C PRO A 16 -15.11 9.35 24.09
N VAL A 17 -13.84 9.66 24.30
CA VAL A 17 -13.33 10.26 25.54
C VAL A 17 -12.70 11.63 25.24
N GLU A 18 -13.10 12.65 25.99
CA GLU A 18 -12.46 13.96 25.95
C GLU A 18 -11.17 13.96 26.78
N VAL A 19 -10.06 14.33 26.13
CA VAL A 19 -8.74 14.47 26.75
C VAL A 19 -8.38 15.94 26.83
N VAL A 20 -8.05 16.41 28.04
CA VAL A 20 -7.61 17.78 28.31
C VAL A 20 -6.08 17.78 28.48
N SER A 21 -5.40 18.50 27.60
CA SER A 21 -3.93 18.65 27.58
C SER A 21 -3.44 19.67 28.61
N HIS A 22 -2.12 19.68 28.87
CA HIS A 22 -1.50 20.57 29.85
C HIS A 22 -1.62 22.07 29.50
N ASP A 23 -1.83 22.39 28.24
CA ASP A 23 -2.02 23.74 27.71
C ASP A 23 -3.50 24.19 27.74
N GLY A 24 -4.40 23.33 28.24
CA GLY A 24 -5.84 23.56 28.27
C GLY A 24 -6.56 23.25 26.96
N SER A 25 -5.86 22.74 25.94
CA SER A 25 -6.52 22.26 24.72
C SER A 25 -7.28 20.96 24.99
N THR A 26 -8.43 20.79 24.33
CA THR A 26 -9.24 19.57 24.43
C THR A 26 -9.32 18.86 23.09
N ALA A 27 -9.32 17.53 23.12
CA ALA A 27 -9.48 16.70 21.94
C ALA A 27 -10.25 15.41 22.27
N ILE A 28 -11.05 14.94 21.32
CA ILE A 28 -11.84 13.71 21.47
C ILE A 28 -11.03 12.54 20.90
N TYR A 29 -10.95 11.45 21.66
CA TYR A 29 -10.23 10.24 21.27
C TYR A 29 -11.09 8.97 21.43
N PRO A 30 -10.78 7.90 20.67
CA PRO A 30 -9.78 7.85 19.60
C PRO A 30 -10.29 8.51 18.30
N ASP A 31 -9.40 9.17 17.56
CA ASP A 31 -9.69 9.57 16.18
C ASP A 31 -9.66 8.32 15.29
N LEU A 32 -10.82 7.98 14.73
CA LEU A 32 -11.01 6.84 13.83
C LEU A 32 -11.36 7.28 12.41
N SER A 33 -11.02 8.51 12.05
CA SER A 33 -11.24 9.04 10.70
C SER A 33 -10.51 8.20 9.64
N CYS A 34 -11.18 7.95 8.52
CA CYS A 34 -10.56 7.31 7.37
C CYS A 34 -9.76 8.33 6.56
N TYR A 35 -8.54 7.95 6.18
CA TYR A 35 -7.71 8.74 5.29
C TYR A 35 -8.11 8.45 3.83
N LYS A 36 -8.33 9.50 3.03
CA LYS A 36 -8.68 9.36 1.62
C LYS A 36 -7.48 9.68 0.73
N MET A 37 -7.22 8.83 -0.24
CA MET A 37 -6.23 9.05 -1.29
C MET A 37 -6.83 8.81 -2.67
N GLU A 38 -6.45 9.63 -3.65
CA GLU A 38 -6.82 9.46 -5.05
C GLU A 38 -5.57 9.06 -5.83
N VAL A 39 -5.66 7.96 -6.58
CA VAL A 39 -4.52 7.39 -7.29
C VAL A 39 -4.93 6.99 -8.70
N SER A 40 -4.05 7.20 -9.67
CA SER A 40 -4.28 6.77 -11.05
C SER A 40 -4.07 5.26 -11.20
N LEU A 41 -4.73 4.64 -12.18
CA LEU A 41 -4.56 3.21 -12.45
C LEU A 41 -3.10 2.85 -12.78
N SER A 42 -2.41 3.72 -13.53
CA SER A 42 -1.02 3.50 -13.96
C SER A 42 -0.03 3.52 -12.79
N ASP A 43 -0.29 4.32 -11.75
CA ASP A 43 0.55 4.35 -10.54
C ASP A 43 0.50 3.04 -9.75
N ILE A 44 -0.63 2.33 -9.82
CA ILE A 44 -0.83 1.04 -9.15
C ILE A 44 -0.28 -0.10 -10.01
N VAL A 45 -0.71 -0.17 -11.27
CA VAL A 45 -0.47 -1.32 -12.14
C VAL A 45 0.92 -1.28 -12.81
N GLY A 46 1.41 -0.09 -13.14
CA GLY A 46 2.70 0.12 -13.81
C GLY A 46 3.90 -0.49 -13.06
N PRO A 47 4.02 -0.31 -11.73
CA PRO A 47 5.12 -0.89 -10.94
C PRO A 47 5.07 -2.41 -10.85
N ILE A 48 3.87 -2.99 -10.87
CA ILE A 48 3.66 -4.45 -10.80
C ILE A 48 3.97 -5.10 -12.15
N GLY A 49 3.71 -4.39 -13.25
CA GLY A 49 3.96 -4.87 -14.60
C GLY A 49 2.87 -5.82 -15.12
N ILE A 50 1.63 -5.63 -14.68
CA ILE A 50 0.44 -6.36 -15.14
C ILE A 50 -0.48 -5.44 -15.95
N SER A 51 -1.59 -5.98 -16.47
CA SER A 51 -2.65 -5.20 -17.12
C SER A 51 -3.95 -5.60 -16.44
N LEU A 52 -4.53 -4.68 -15.66
CA LEU A 52 -5.80 -4.86 -14.97
C LEU A 52 -6.69 -3.65 -15.22
N ASP A 53 -7.99 -3.89 -15.27
CA ASP A 53 -8.99 -2.84 -15.36
C ASP A 53 -9.27 -2.23 -13.98
N GLU A 54 -9.83 -1.02 -13.93
CA GLU A 54 -10.12 -0.30 -12.68
C GLU A 54 -11.02 -1.13 -11.75
N THR A 55 -12.02 -1.80 -12.32
CA THR A 55 -12.96 -2.65 -11.57
C THR A 55 -12.25 -3.85 -10.89
N GLN A 56 -11.25 -4.41 -11.56
CA GLN A 56 -10.45 -5.51 -11.02
C GLN A 56 -9.57 -5.00 -9.88
N VAL A 57 -8.92 -3.85 -10.06
CA VAL A 57 -8.09 -3.22 -9.03
C VAL A 57 -8.93 -2.87 -7.80
N ILE A 58 -10.12 -2.28 -7.98
CA ILE A 58 -11.06 -2.00 -6.90
C ILE A 58 -11.44 -3.30 -6.16
N SER A 59 -11.72 -4.39 -6.88
CA SER A 59 -12.02 -5.68 -6.26
C SER A 59 -10.85 -6.23 -5.44
N LEU A 60 -9.61 -6.07 -5.91
CA LEU A 60 -8.41 -6.50 -5.21
C LEU A 60 -8.13 -5.65 -3.96
N LEU A 61 -8.28 -4.33 -4.04
CA LEU A 61 -8.14 -3.44 -2.89
C LEU A 61 -9.20 -3.74 -1.81
N ASN A 62 -10.45 -3.97 -2.21
CA ASN A 62 -11.51 -4.36 -1.28
C ASN A 62 -11.20 -5.70 -0.57
N LYS A 63 -10.56 -6.66 -1.25
CA LYS A 63 -10.08 -7.90 -0.59
C LYS A 63 -9.01 -7.66 0.46
N MET A 64 -8.21 -6.59 0.30
CA MET A 64 -7.19 -6.15 1.26
C MET A 64 -7.75 -5.20 2.33
N GLN A 65 -9.07 -5.13 2.48
CA GLN A 65 -9.77 -4.28 3.42
C GLN A 65 -9.54 -2.77 3.19
N LEU A 66 -9.20 -2.40 1.96
CA LEU A 66 -9.11 -1.01 1.51
C LEU A 66 -10.33 -0.70 0.64
N GLN A 67 -11.25 0.10 1.19
CA GLN A 67 -12.46 0.47 0.46
C GLN A 67 -12.09 1.39 -0.69
N ALA A 68 -12.32 0.93 -1.91
CA ALA A 68 -11.98 1.65 -3.13
C ALA A 68 -13.22 1.87 -3.99
N ASP A 69 -13.34 3.08 -4.53
CA ASP A 69 -14.42 3.50 -5.41
C ASP A 69 -13.86 4.19 -6.65
N LEU A 70 -14.61 4.13 -7.75
CA LEU A 70 -14.24 4.80 -8.99
C LEU A 70 -14.55 6.29 -8.87
N CYS A 71 -13.59 7.14 -9.21
CA CYS A 71 -13.71 8.58 -9.15
C CYS A 71 -13.22 9.22 -10.46
N SER A 72 -13.59 10.48 -10.67
CA SER A 72 -13.14 11.26 -11.82
C SER A 72 -12.53 12.56 -11.31
N SER A 73 -11.21 12.65 -11.31
CA SER A 73 -10.47 13.85 -10.92
C SER A 73 -9.94 14.53 -12.18
N ASN A 74 -10.21 15.83 -12.34
CA ASN A 74 -9.81 16.60 -13.54
C ASN A 74 -10.21 16.00 -14.91
N ARG A 75 -11.32 15.26 -14.96
CA ARG A 75 -11.84 14.52 -16.15
C ARG A 75 -11.03 13.29 -16.56
N GLU A 76 -10.10 12.84 -15.73
CA GLU A 76 -9.40 11.56 -15.90
C GLU A 76 -9.93 10.53 -14.88
N PRO A 77 -10.02 9.24 -15.26
CA PRO A 77 -10.44 8.20 -14.34
C PRO A 77 -9.38 7.99 -13.25
N CYS A 78 -9.80 8.03 -11.98
CA CYS A 78 -8.96 7.73 -10.84
C CYS A 78 -9.66 6.77 -9.87
N ILE A 79 -8.88 6.15 -8.99
CA ILE A 79 -9.37 5.27 -7.94
C ILE A 79 -9.26 6.04 -6.63
N SER A 80 -10.40 6.29 -5.99
CA SER A 80 -10.45 6.87 -4.65
C SER A 80 -10.42 5.74 -3.63
N VAL A 81 -9.45 5.76 -2.74
CA VAL A 81 -9.28 4.74 -1.70
C VAL A 81 -9.45 5.39 -0.33
N SER A 82 -10.37 4.82 0.45
CA SER A 82 -10.59 5.15 1.85
C SER A 82 -9.82 4.16 2.71
N VAL A 83 -8.68 4.59 3.22
CA VAL A 83 -7.81 3.83 4.13
C VAL A 83 -8.43 3.86 5.54
N PRO A 84 -8.81 2.71 6.10
CA PRO A 84 -9.36 2.64 7.45
C PRO A 84 -8.27 2.83 8.50
N PRO A 85 -8.64 3.23 9.74
CA PRO A 85 -7.68 3.37 10.84
C PRO A 85 -6.99 2.05 11.25
N THR A 86 -7.48 0.90 10.75
CA THR A 86 -6.84 -0.41 10.92
C THR A 86 -5.61 -0.61 10.04
N ARG A 87 -5.39 0.23 9.02
CA ARG A 87 -4.30 0.16 8.03
C ARG A 87 -3.42 1.41 8.09
N SER A 88 -2.77 1.65 9.22
CA SER A 88 -1.87 2.80 9.42
C SER A 88 -0.57 2.73 8.62
N ASP A 89 -0.28 1.58 8.02
CA ASP A 89 0.88 1.33 7.16
C ASP A 89 0.76 1.97 5.77
N VAL A 90 -0.46 2.31 5.33
CA VAL A 90 -0.72 2.87 3.99
C VAL A 90 -0.54 4.38 4.02
N LEU A 91 0.60 4.85 3.48
CA LEU A 91 1.00 6.25 3.48
C LEU A 91 1.18 6.81 2.06
N HIS A 92 1.34 5.94 1.06
CA HIS A 92 1.60 6.31 -0.33
C HIS A 92 0.89 5.35 -1.31
N ALA A 93 0.69 5.81 -2.54
CA ALA A 93 0.22 4.97 -3.66
C ALA A 93 1.03 3.68 -3.91
N ARG A 94 2.25 3.57 -3.35
CA ARG A 94 3.09 2.37 -3.49
C ARG A 94 2.61 1.25 -2.59
N ASP A 95 2.06 1.59 -1.43
CA ASP A 95 1.49 0.62 -0.49
C ASP A 95 0.20 0.02 -1.08
N LEU A 96 -0.56 0.81 -1.85
CA LEU A 96 -1.67 0.28 -2.65
C LEU A 96 -1.20 -0.69 -3.74
N ALA A 97 -0.11 -0.37 -4.44
CA ALA A 97 0.45 -1.25 -5.47
C ALA A 97 0.94 -2.57 -4.85
N GLU A 98 1.54 -2.52 -3.66
CA GLU A 98 1.92 -3.71 -2.89
C GLU A 98 0.70 -4.59 -2.56
N ASP A 99 -0.34 -4.00 -1.97
CA ASP A 99 -1.58 -4.72 -1.62
C ASP A 99 -2.27 -5.34 -2.83
N VAL A 100 -2.34 -4.61 -3.94
CA VAL A 100 -2.89 -5.12 -5.21
C VAL A 100 -2.06 -6.29 -5.72
N ALA A 101 -0.74 -6.22 -5.64
CA ALA A 101 0.14 -7.30 -6.05
C ALA A 101 0.00 -8.54 -5.14
N ILE A 102 -0.16 -8.34 -3.82
CA ILE A 102 -0.42 -9.42 -2.87
C ILE A 102 -1.76 -10.09 -3.17
N ALA A 103 -2.83 -9.31 -3.32
CA ALA A 103 -4.17 -9.80 -3.61
C ALA A 103 -4.28 -10.48 -4.98
N TYR A 104 -3.52 -9.98 -5.96
CA TYR A 104 -3.40 -10.61 -7.28
C TYR A 104 -2.62 -11.93 -7.21
N GLY A 105 -1.66 -12.03 -6.28
CA GLY A 105 -0.79 -13.16 -6.07
C GLY A 105 0.47 -13.06 -6.92
N TYR A 106 1.64 -12.95 -6.27
CA TYR A 106 2.93 -12.77 -6.94
C TYR A 106 3.27 -13.86 -7.97
N ASN A 107 2.78 -15.08 -7.76
CA ASN A 107 3.00 -16.19 -8.70
C ASN A 107 2.28 -15.99 -10.04
N ASN A 108 1.25 -15.14 -10.09
CA ASN A 108 0.50 -14.83 -11.30
C ASN A 108 1.16 -13.69 -12.11
N VAL A 109 2.12 -12.97 -11.52
CA VAL A 109 2.82 -11.87 -12.20
C VAL A 109 3.81 -12.46 -13.23
N PRO A 110 3.74 -12.06 -14.51
CA PRO A 110 4.61 -12.61 -15.54
C PRO A 110 6.07 -12.21 -15.30
N LYS A 111 6.96 -13.20 -15.31
CA LYS A 111 8.41 -12.96 -15.20
C LYS A 111 8.92 -12.30 -16.48
N SER A 112 9.50 -11.11 -16.35
CA SER A 112 10.14 -10.38 -17.44
C SER A 112 11.61 -10.12 -17.14
N LYS A 113 12.41 -9.91 -18.20
CA LYS A 113 13.80 -9.45 -18.05
C LYS A 113 13.83 -7.92 -18.11
N PRO A 114 14.70 -7.26 -17.34
CA PRO A 114 14.87 -5.82 -17.46
C PRO A 114 15.30 -5.44 -18.88
N LYS A 115 14.78 -4.32 -19.40
CA LYS A 115 15.07 -3.84 -20.76
C LYS A 115 16.51 -3.35 -20.91
N SER A 116 17.13 -2.91 -19.83
CA SER A 116 18.52 -2.44 -19.80
C SER A 116 19.49 -3.59 -19.60
N MET A 117 20.03 -4.11 -20.71
CA MET A 117 21.13 -5.07 -20.68
C MET A 117 22.45 -4.34 -20.42
N THR A 118 23.20 -4.77 -19.41
CA THR A 118 24.54 -4.24 -19.10
C THR A 118 25.55 -5.38 -19.04
N ILE A 119 26.81 -5.07 -19.35
CA ILE A 119 27.93 -6.01 -19.18
C ILE A 119 28.60 -5.66 -17.86
N GLY A 120 28.53 -6.58 -16.88
CA GLY A 120 29.19 -6.41 -15.60
C GLY A 120 30.72 -6.53 -15.71
N GLY A 121 31.44 -5.78 -14.88
CA GLY A 121 32.89 -5.88 -14.72
C GLY A 121 33.26 -6.36 -13.32
N ARG A 122 34.26 -7.25 -13.21
CA ARG A 122 34.81 -7.64 -11.90
C ARG A 122 35.63 -6.49 -11.32
N GLN A 123 35.50 -6.26 -10.02
CA GLN A 123 36.41 -5.37 -9.29
C GLN A 123 37.86 -5.89 -9.43
N PRO A 124 38.83 -5.06 -9.88
CA PRO A 124 40.21 -5.49 -10.14
C PRO A 124 40.89 -6.14 -8.92
N LEU A 125 40.63 -5.60 -7.72
CA LEU A 125 41.17 -6.15 -6.47
C LEU A 125 40.70 -7.59 -6.24
N ASN A 126 39.40 -7.87 -6.44
CA ASN A 126 38.86 -9.23 -6.29
C ASN A 126 39.46 -10.18 -7.33
N ARG A 127 39.63 -9.71 -8.59
CA ARG A 127 40.29 -10.51 -9.63
C ARG A 127 41.72 -10.89 -9.23
N PHE A 128 42.44 -10.01 -8.55
CA PHE A 128 43.79 -10.28 -8.06
C PHE A 128 43.78 -11.23 -6.86
N SER A 129 43.00 -10.93 -5.82
CA SER A 129 42.92 -11.74 -4.61
C SER A 129 42.43 -13.16 -4.88
N ASP A 130 41.49 -13.34 -5.80
CA ASP A 130 41.00 -14.68 -6.18
C ASP A 130 42.08 -15.52 -6.89
N LYS A 131 43.04 -14.88 -7.57
CA LYS A 131 44.20 -15.59 -8.13
C LYS A 131 45.18 -16.02 -7.04
N ILE A 132 45.45 -15.14 -6.08
CA ILE A 132 46.33 -15.44 -4.94
C ILE A 132 45.76 -16.58 -4.08
N ARG A 133 44.44 -16.60 -3.85
CA ARG A 133 43.78 -17.67 -3.05
C ARG A 133 43.85 -19.06 -3.68
N ALA A 134 44.11 -19.15 -4.99
CA ALA A 134 44.14 -20.40 -5.73
C ALA A 134 45.54 -21.02 -5.83
N GLU A 135 46.58 -20.31 -5.37
CA GLU A 135 47.94 -20.84 -5.12
C GLU A 135 48.02 -21.49 -3.73
#